data_AF-A0A8J7E375-F1
#
_entry.id   AF-A0A8J7E375-F1
#
_cell.length_a   1.000
_cell.length_b   1.000
_cell.length_c   1.000
_cell.angle_alpha   90.00
_cell.angle_beta   90.00
_cell.angle_gamma   90.00
#
_symmetry.space_group_name_H-M   'P 1'
#
loop_
_entity.id
_entity.type
_entity.pdbx_description
1 polymer ?
#
loop_
_entity_poly.entity_id
_entity_poly.type
_entity_poly.pdbx_seq_one_letter_code
_entity_poly.pdbx_strand_id
1 'polypeptide(L)' 'TPSPTPTGARQMRVVTEGEETSVFDGPGTEFGFVRSVPNGSIVTVTGRTSGNWSELIDGGWIFSLWLEPL' A
#
# COMPACT_ATOMS: atom_id res chain seq x y z
N THR A 1 -5.12 19.14 14.31
CA THR A 1 -6.24 18.80 13.42
C THR A 1 -6.19 17.31 13.16
N PRO A 2 -7.22 16.49 13.44
CA PRO A 2 -7.19 15.10 13.00
C PRO A 2 -7.17 15.10 11.46
N SER A 3 -6.24 14.37 10.85
CA SER A 3 -6.24 14.16 9.41
C SER A 3 -7.59 13.54 9.03
N PRO A 4 -8.34 14.08 8.05
CA PRO A 4 -9.59 13.46 7.64
C PRO A 4 -9.28 12.01 7.25
N THR A 5 -9.96 11.04 7.87
CA THR A 5 -9.91 9.67 7.40
C THR A 5 -10.21 9.72 5.90
N PRO A 6 -9.28 9.32 5.04
CA PRO A 6 -9.48 9.54 3.61
C PRO A 6 -10.75 8.79 3.21
N THR A 7 -11.67 9.47 2.54
CA THR A 7 -13.01 8.96 2.22
C THR A 7 -12.98 7.65 1.42
N GLY A 8 -11.85 7.31 0.82
CA GLY A 8 -11.60 6.05 0.11
C GLY A 8 -10.83 4.99 0.90
N ALA A 9 -10.68 5.16 2.23
CA ALA A 9 -9.95 4.20 3.04
C ALA A 9 -10.62 2.84 3.01
N ARG A 10 -9.88 1.80 2.66
CA ARG A 10 -10.39 0.42 2.62
C ARG A 10 -9.30 -0.58 2.91
N GLN A 11 -9.71 -1.73 3.43
CA GLN A 11 -8.83 -2.86 3.61
C GLN A 11 -8.66 -3.61 2.30
N MET A 12 -7.42 -4.04 2.04
CA MET A 12 -7.06 -4.87 0.90
C MET A 12 -6.11 -5.97 1.37
N ARG A 13 -6.19 -7.13 0.73
CA ARG A 13 -5.23 -8.22 0.94
C ARG A 13 -4.04 -8.02 0.03
N VAL A 14 -2.85 -8.20 0.58
CA VAL A 14 -1.61 -8.29 -0.19
C VAL A 14 -1.50 -9.68 -0.78
N VAL A 15 -1.51 -9.78 -2.10
CA VAL A 15 -1.34 -11.03 -2.86
C VAL A 15 -0.23 -10.84 -3.88
N THR A 16 0.85 -11.59 -3.70
CA THR A 16 2.14 -11.48 -4.36
C THR A 16 2.56 -12.88 -4.83
N GLU A 17 3.45 -12.95 -5.84
CA GLU A 17 4.01 -14.23 -6.30
C GLU A 17 5.11 -14.78 -5.37
N GLY A 18 5.68 -13.93 -4.49
CA GLY A 18 6.66 -14.30 -3.48
C GLY A 18 6.13 -14.23 -2.04
N GLU A 19 7.02 -14.40 -1.08
CA GLU A 19 6.70 -14.41 0.36
C GLU A 19 6.31 -13.03 0.91
N GLU A 20 6.77 -11.95 0.28
CA GLU A 20 6.55 -10.57 0.72
C GLU A 20 6.65 -9.57 -0.44
N THR A 21 6.19 -8.34 -0.22
CA THR A 21 6.38 -7.20 -1.12
C THR A 21 6.89 -5.98 -0.36
N SER A 22 7.51 -5.06 -1.09
CA SER A 22 8.15 -3.87 -0.52
C SER A 22 7.20 -2.67 -0.51
N VAL A 23 7.28 -1.90 0.56
CA VAL A 23 6.64 -0.60 0.72
C VAL A 23 7.72 0.48 0.65
N PHE A 24 7.44 1.54 -0.11
CA PHE A 24 8.35 2.66 -0.34
C PHE A 24 7.76 3.97 0.19
N ASP A 25 8.61 4.97 0.39
CA ASP A 25 8.24 6.31 0.90
C ASP A 25 7.52 7.16 -0.17
N GLY A 26 7.46 6.66 -1.41
CA GLY A 26 6.75 7.29 -2.52
C GLY A 26 6.34 6.28 -3.60
N PRO A 27 5.61 6.71 -4.63
CA PRO A 27 5.03 5.85 -5.65
C PRO A 27 6.05 5.37 -6.68
N GLY A 28 7.04 4.57 -6.24
CA GLY A 28 8.12 4.08 -7.09
C GLY A 28 9.21 3.38 -6.30
N THR A 29 9.99 2.54 -6.98
CA THR A 29 11.18 1.90 -6.39
C THR A 29 12.39 2.85 -6.33
N GLU A 30 12.31 4.01 -6.97
CA GLU A 30 13.28 5.10 -6.83
C GLU A 30 13.18 5.84 -5.48
N PHE A 31 12.09 5.65 -4.73
CA PHE A 31 11.91 6.20 -3.40
C PHE A 31 12.55 5.30 -2.33
N GLY A 32 12.70 5.84 -1.12
CA GLY A 32 13.29 5.09 0.00
C GLY A 32 12.46 3.87 0.36
N PHE A 33 13.10 2.72 0.58
CA PHE A 33 12.46 1.55 1.16
C PHE A 33 12.02 1.83 2.61
N VAL A 34 10.79 1.46 2.95
CA VAL A 34 10.22 1.65 4.29
C VAL A 34 10.17 0.32 5.04
N ARG A 35 9.51 -0.69 4.46
CA ARG A 35 9.33 -2.02 5.08
C ARG A 35 8.91 -3.07 4.05
N SER A 36 9.01 -4.32 4.46
CA SER A 36 8.37 -5.43 3.76
C SER A 36 7.00 -5.76 4.36
N VAL A 37 6.10 -6.27 3.51
CA VAL A 37 4.77 -6.74 3.88
C VAL A 37 4.61 -8.17 3.40
N PRO A 38 4.43 -9.14 4.31
CA PRO A 38 4.23 -10.55 3.93
C PRO A 38 2.99 -10.77 3.07
N ASN A 39 3.06 -11.76 2.20
CA ASN A 39 1.93 -12.25 1.43
C ASN A 39 0.76 -12.66 2.35
N GLY A 40 -0.46 -12.36 1.91
CA GLY A 40 -1.69 -12.60 2.67
C GLY A 40 -2.00 -11.56 3.75
N SER A 41 -1.07 -10.63 4.04
CA SER A 41 -1.29 -9.54 5.00
C SER A 41 -2.45 -8.65 4.58
N ILE A 42 -3.16 -8.09 5.56
CA ILE A 42 -4.20 -7.08 5.33
C ILE A 42 -3.62 -5.70 5.57
N VAL A 43 -3.71 -4.83 4.56
CA VAL A 43 -3.30 -3.44 4.63
C VAL A 43 -4.51 -2.53 4.47
N THR A 44 -4.42 -1.31 4.98
CA THR A 44 -5.43 -0.28 4.75
C THR A 44 -4.85 0.74 3.78
N VAL A 45 -5.45 0.84 2.60
CA VAL A 45 -5.13 1.90 1.64
C VAL A 45 -5.94 3.15 1.93
N THR A 46 -5.43 4.32 1.58
CA THR A 46 -6.16 5.59 1.69
C THR A 46 -7.18 5.78 0.55
N GLY A 47 -7.03 5.03 -0.54
CA GLY A 47 -7.74 5.24 -1.80
C GLY A 47 -7.04 6.21 -2.75
N ARG A 48 -5.92 6.83 -2.32
CA ARG A 48 -5.05 7.59 -3.22
C ARG A 48 -4.15 6.63 -4.00
N THR A 49 -4.00 6.91 -5.28
CA THR A 49 -3.15 6.15 -6.20
C THR A 49 -2.28 7.09 -7.02
N SER A 50 -1.12 6.61 -7.44
CA SER A 50 -0.21 7.32 -8.33
C SER A 50 0.48 6.30 -9.23
N GLY A 51 0.17 6.35 -10.52
CA GLY A 51 0.57 5.30 -11.46
C GLY A 51 0.10 3.92 -10.99
N ASN A 52 1.04 2.98 -10.86
CA ASN A 52 0.78 1.62 -10.41
C ASN A 52 0.92 1.43 -8.89
N TRP A 53 0.90 2.52 -8.11
CA TRP A 53 1.08 2.48 -6.66
C TRP A 53 -0.15 2.97 -5.91
N SER A 54 -0.40 2.40 -4.74
CA SER A 54 -1.45 2.77 -3.80
C SER A 54 -0.84 3.23 -2.48
N GLU A 55 -1.33 4.34 -1.94
CA GLU A 55 -0.88 4.87 -0.65
C GLU A 55 -1.58 4.12 0.49
N LEU A 56 -0.78 3.65 1.45
CA LEU A 56 -1.21 3.06 2.70
C LEU A 56 -1.54 4.15 3.72
N ILE A 57 -2.39 3.83 4.70
CA ILE A 57 -2.75 4.78 5.78
C ILE A 57 -1.53 5.21 6.62
N ASP A 58 -0.46 4.40 6.62
CA ASP A 58 0.81 4.70 7.28
C ASP A 58 1.74 5.64 6.47
N GLY A 59 1.33 6.05 5.27
CA GLY A 59 2.09 6.94 4.38
C GLY A 59 2.99 6.20 3.39
N GLY A 60 3.20 4.90 3.57
CA GLY A 60 3.94 4.08 2.62
C GLY A 60 3.16 3.80 1.32
N TRP A 61 3.89 3.45 0.27
CA TRP A 61 3.35 3.12 -1.04
C TRP A 61 3.64 1.67 -1.40
N ILE A 62 2.60 0.96 -1.82
CA ILE A 62 2.66 -0.44 -2.24
C ILE A 62 2.20 -0.56 -3.69
N PHE A 63 2.79 -1.50 -4.43
CA PHE A 63 2.43 -1.71 -5.83
C PHE A 63 1.00 -2.26 -5.92
N SER A 64 0.11 -1.54 -6.62
CA SER A 64 -1.32 -1.79 -6.67
C SER A 64 -1.68 -3.15 -7.26
N LEU A 65 -0.81 -3.72 -8.11
CA LEU A 65 -1.03 -5.07 -8.66
C LEU A 65 -1.10 -6.13 -7.57
N TRP A 66 -0.46 -5.90 -6.42
CA TRP A 66 -0.46 -6.83 -5.30
C TRP A 66 -1.65 -6.66 -4.36
N LEU A 67 -2.59 -5.77 -4.66
CA LEU A 67 -3.71 -5.47 -3.78
C LEU A 67 -5.01 -6.03 -4.33
N GLU A 68 -5.59 -6.96 -3.58
CA GLU A 68 -6.92 -7.50 -3.87
C GLU A 68 -7.96 -7.02 -2.85
N PRO A 69 -9.19 -6.71 -3.27
CA PRO A 69 -10.28 -6.43 -2.34
C PRO A 69 -10.56 -7.66 -1.47
N LEU A 70 -10.96 -7.42 -0.21
CA LEU A 70 -11.41 -8.47 0.71
C LEU A 70 -12.75 -9.10 0.31
#